data_AF-X1KPG5-F1
#
_entry.id   AF-X1KPG5-F1
#
_cell.length_a   1.000
_cell.length_b   1.000
_cell.length_c   1.000
_cell.angle_alpha   90.00
_cell.angle_beta   90.00
_cell.angle_gamma   90.00
#
_symmetry.space_group_name_H-M   'P 1'
#
loop_
_entity.id
_entity.type
_entity.pdbx_description
1 polymer ?
#
loop_
_entity_poly.entity_id
_entity_poly.type
_entity_poly.pdbx_seq_one_letter_code
_entity_poly.pdbx_strand_id
1 'polypeptide(L)'
;MLASAEAVSKAMDILRPHLEKAGAASKGKFVIATVKGDLHDIGKNIVDILLRGSGYEVKDLGIDVPTKKIIQVVREWKPDFLGLSA
;
A
#
# COMPACT_ATOMS: atom_id res chain seq x y z
N MET A 1 15.84 9.23 4.98
CA MET A 1 14.42 9.21 4.57
C MET A 1 13.85 7.79 4.57
N LEU A 2 14.42 6.83 3.80
CA LEU A 2 13.90 5.45 3.77
C LEU A 2 13.92 4.75 5.14
N ALA A 3 15.04 4.79 5.86
CA ALA A 3 15.14 4.21 7.21
C ALA A 3 14.13 4.83 8.19
N SER A 4 13.84 6.12 8.05
CA SER A 4 12.83 6.81 8.87
C SER A 4 11.43 6.31 8.53
N ALA A 5 11.12 6.17 7.24
CA ALA A 5 9.82 5.69 6.78
C ALA A 5 9.60 4.21 7.14
N GLU A 6 10.65 3.38 7.09
CA GLU A 6 10.62 1.99 7.55
C GLU A 6 10.39 1.90 9.06
N ALA A 7 11.05 2.75 9.86
CA ALA A 7 10.81 2.84 11.30
C ALA A 7 9.35 3.23 11.60
N VAL A 8 8.79 4.20 10.87
CA VAL A 8 7.37 4.58 10.99
C VAL A 8 6.47 3.42 10.57
N SER A 9 6.79 2.69 9.50
CA SER A 9 6.01 1.53 9.07
C SER A 9 5.93 0.47 10.17
N LYS A 10 7.07 0.11 10.77
CA LYS A 10 7.09 -0.86 11.89
C LYS A 10 6.34 -0.36 13.13
N ALA A 11 6.45 0.94 13.43
CA ALA A 11 5.68 1.54 14.51
C ALA A 11 4.17 1.50 14.22
N MET A 12 3.76 1.73 12.97
CA MET A 12 2.37 1.66 12.56
C MET A 12 1.79 0.25 12.62
N ASP A 13 2.57 -0.79 12.35
CA ASP A 13 2.14 -2.18 12.51
C ASP A 13 1.77 -2.48 13.97
N ILE A 14 2.50 -1.89 14.93
CA ILE A 14 2.20 -2.00 16.35
C ILE A 14 1.01 -1.11 16.74
N LEU A 15 0.96 0.12 16.24
CA LEU A 15 -0.02 1.13 16.66
C LEU A 15 -1.42 0.92 16.06
N ARG A 16 -1.53 0.35 14.85
CA ARG A 16 -2.81 0.12 14.16
C ARG A 16 -3.93 -0.45 15.04
N PRO A 17 -3.75 -1.60 15.73
CA PRO A 17 -4.82 -2.17 16.55
C PRO A 17 -5.21 -1.27 17.73
N HIS A 18 -4.32 -0.41 18.21
CA HIS A 18 -4.63 0.56 19.27
C HIS A 18 -5.36 1.78 18.71
N LEU A 19 -4.95 2.26 17.53
CA LEU A 19 -5.60 3.35 16.82
C LEU A 19 -7.03 2.99 16.40
N GLU A 20 -7.25 1.78 15.91
CA GLU A 20 -8.60 1.27 15.58
C GLU A 20 -9.50 1.22 16.82
N LYS A 21 -8.98 0.73 17.95
CA LYS A 21 -9.71 0.73 19.24
C LYS A 21 -10.01 2.14 19.75
N ALA A 22 -9.12 3.09 19.48
CA ALA A 22 -9.30 4.51 19.82
C ALA A 22 -10.20 5.26 18.82
N GLY A 23 -10.74 4.60 17.79
CA GLY A 23 -11.57 5.21 16.77
C GLY A 23 -10.81 6.11 15.79
N ALA A 24 -9.48 6.03 15.75
CA ALA A 24 -8.68 6.75 14.77
C ALA A 24 -8.84 6.09 13.39
N ALA A 25 -9.37 6.85 12.44
CA ALA A 25 -9.63 6.36 11.09
C ALA A 25 -8.35 6.34 10.24
N SER A 26 -8.22 5.29 9.43
CA SER A 26 -7.27 5.27 8.30
C SER A 26 -7.51 6.45 7.37
N LYS A 27 -6.45 6.99 6.75
CA LYS A 27 -6.58 8.04 5.72
C LYS A 27 -7.18 7.54 4.40
N GLY A 28 -7.32 6.22 4.25
CA GLY A 28 -7.88 5.58 3.06
C GLY A 28 -7.17 4.27 2.72
N LYS A 29 -7.79 3.50 1.84
CA LYS A 29 -7.28 2.24 1.30
C LYS A 29 -6.61 2.46 -0.05
N PHE A 30 -5.40 1.95 -0.20
CA PHE A 30 -4.56 2.14 -1.38
C PHE A 30 -4.12 0.77 -1.93
N VAL A 31 -4.44 0.47 -3.19
CA VAL A 31 -3.84 -0.68 -3.90
C VAL A 31 -2.69 -0.19 -4.73
N ILE A 32 -1.55 -0.88 -4.69
CA ILE A 32 -0.42 -0.61 -5.58
C ILE A 32 0.05 -1.90 -6.27
N ALA A 33 0.46 -1.80 -7.53
CA ALA A 33 0.92 -2.94 -8.32
C ALA A 33 1.89 -2.50 -9.43
N THR A 34 2.87 -3.33 -9.78
CA THR A 34 3.60 -3.19 -11.07
C THR A 34 2.84 -3.97 -12.14
N VAL A 35 2.63 -3.34 -13.30
CA VAL A 35 1.81 -3.92 -14.38
C VAL A 35 2.47 -5.15 -15.01
N LYS A 36 1.66 -5.95 -15.70
CA LYS A 36 2.12 -7.14 -16.42
C LYS A 36 3.28 -6.81 -17.36
N GLY A 37 4.32 -7.63 -17.32
CA GLY A 37 5.52 -7.51 -18.15
C GLY A 37 6.57 -6.55 -17.59
N ASP A 38 6.28 -5.87 -16.48
CA ASP A 38 7.24 -5.01 -15.80
C ASP A 38 7.63 -5.58 -14.43
N LEU A 39 8.94 -5.55 -14.19
CA LEU A 39 9.61 -6.08 -12.99
C LEU A 39 10.25 -4.97 -12.16
N HIS A 40 10.24 -3.71 -12.63
CA HIS A 40 10.80 -2.60 -11.89
C HIS A 40 9.88 -2.24 -10.71
N ASP A 41 10.43 -2.32 -9.49
CA ASP A 41 9.63 -2.14 -8.26
C ASP A 41 10.28 -1.25 -7.21
N ILE A 42 11.51 -0.79 -7.42
CA ILE A 42 12.20 0.05 -6.44
C ILE A 42 11.37 1.31 -6.13
N GLY A 43 10.91 2.02 -7.17
CA GLY A 43 10.06 3.20 -7.00
C GLY A 43 8.73 2.88 -6.31
N LYS A 44 8.07 1.79 -6.73
CA LYS A 44 6.83 1.29 -6.13
C LYS A 44 7.00 1.02 -4.63
N ASN A 45 8.06 0.32 -4.24
CA ASN A 45 8.32 -0.06 -2.85
C ASN A 45 8.62 1.15 -1.98
N ILE A 46 9.34 2.16 -2.50
CA ILE A 46 9.54 3.43 -1.81
C ILE A 46 8.18 4.12 -1.55
N VAL A 47 7.29 4.15 -2.55
CA VAL A 47 5.96 4.74 -2.42
C VAL A 47 5.08 3.96 -1.43
N ASP A 48 5.10 2.62 -1.45
CA ASP A 48 4.37 1.79 -0.47
C ASP A 48 4.78 2.13 0.97
N ILE A 49 6.08 2.20 1.25
CA ILE A 49 6.61 2.53 2.58
C ILE A 49 6.14 3.94 3.01
N LEU A 50 6.21 4.93 2.12
CA LEU A 50 5.77 6.30 2.41
C LEU A 50 4.27 6.39 2.67
N LEU A 51 3.45 5.67 1.92
CA LEU A 51 1.99 5.63 2.11
C LEU A 51 1.63 4.99 3.45
N ARG A 52 2.24 3.85 3.79
CA ARG A 52 2.06 3.20 5.11
C ARG A 52 2.46 4.14 6.24
N GLY A 53 3.64 4.75 6.12
CA GLY A 53 4.15 5.71 7.09
C GLY A 53 3.28 6.96 7.24
N SER A 54 2.53 7.32 6.20
CA SER A 54 1.60 8.45 6.21
C SER A 54 0.23 8.11 6.80
N GLY A 55 -0.04 6.85 7.15
CA GLY A 55 -1.28 6.39 7.76
C GLY A 55 -2.32 5.82 6.79
N TYR A 56 -1.92 5.41 5.58
CA TYR A 56 -2.78 4.69 4.65
C TYR A 56 -2.76 3.18 4.90
N GLU A 57 -3.89 2.51 4.66
CA GLU A 57 -3.96 1.07 4.51
C GLU A 57 -3.54 0.70 3.09
N VAL A 58 -2.40 0.01 2.93
CA VAL A 58 -1.82 -0.27 1.62
C VAL A 58 -1.81 -1.77 1.34
N LYS A 59 -2.31 -2.15 0.17
CA LYS A 59 -2.28 -3.51 -0.37
C LYS A 59 -1.42 -3.53 -1.64
N ASP A 60 -0.18 -3.99 -1.49
CA ASP A 60 0.74 -4.19 -2.61
C ASP A 60 0.48 -5.56 -3.26
N LEU A 61 0.28 -5.57 -4.58
CA LEU A 61 0.04 -6.78 -5.37
C LEU A 61 1.32 -7.38 -5.95
N GLY A 62 2.46 -6.71 -5.75
CA GLY A 62 3.77 -7.13 -6.23
C GLY A 62 4.06 -6.66 -7.66
N ILE A 63 4.89 -7.45 -8.35
CA ILE A 63 5.33 -7.20 -9.73
C ILE A 63 4.66 -8.12 -10.74
N ASP A 64 4.77 -7.79 -12.03
CA ASP A 64 4.19 -8.55 -13.14
C ASP A 64 2.72 -8.92 -12.91
N VAL A 65 1.91 -7.95 -12.46
CA VAL A 65 0.53 -8.22 -12.05
C VAL A 65 -0.43 -8.14 -13.25
N PRO A 66 -1.15 -9.22 -13.59
CA PRO A 66 -2.13 -9.19 -14.66
C PRO A 66 -3.27 -8.21 -14.36
N THR A 67 -3.69 -7.43 -15.37
CA THR A 67 -4.79 -6.45 -15.25
C THR A 67 -6.07 -7.06 -14.66
N LYS A 68 -6.39 -8.33 -15.00
CA LYS A 68 -7.55 -9.04 -14.44
C LYS A 68 -7.48 -9.17 -12.90
N LYS A 69 -6.29 -9.47 -12.36
CA LYS A 69 -6.07 -9.58 -10.91
C LYS A 69 -6.22 -8.21 -10.24
N ILE A 70 -5.70 -7.15 -10.85
CA ILE A 70 -5.86 -5.77 -10.34
C ILE A 70 -7.34 -5.40 -10.27
N ILE A 71 -8.09 -5.60 -11.36
CA ILE A 71 -9.54 -5.32 -11.42
C ILE A 71 -10.30 -6.12 -10.35
N GLN A 72 -9.98 -7.40 -10.20
CA GLN A 72 -10.59 -8.25 -9.18
C GLN A 72 -10.36 -7.69 -7.78
N VAL A 73 -9.11 -7.39 -7.42
CA VAL A 73 -8.78 -6.85 -6.10
C VAL A 73 -9.47 -5.51 -5.84
N VAL A 74 -9.52 -4.62 -6.84
CA VAL A 74 -10.20 -3.32 -6.69
C VAL A 74 -11.69 -3.51 -6.41
N ARG A 75 -12.35 -4.46 -7.08
CA ARG A 75 -13.77 -4.75 -6.85
C ARG A 75 -14.02 -5.35 -5.46
N GLU A 76 -13.16 -6.25 -5.01
CA GLU A 76 -13.31 -6.97 -3.73
C GLU A 76 -12.92 -6.09 -2.53
N TRP A 77 -11.76 -5.44 -2.60
CA TRP A 77 -11.20 -4.69 -1.49
C TRP A 77 -11.68 -3.24 -1.43
N LYS A 78 -12.25 -2.73 -2.54
CA LYS A 78 -12.82 -1.38 -2.70
C LYS A 78 -11.87 -0.30 -2.17
N PRO A 79 -10.66 -0.17 -2.73
CA PRO A 79 -9.75 0.90 -2.35
C PRO A 79 -10.29 2.26 -2.78
N ASP A 80 -9.88 3.30 -2.06
CA ASP A 80 -10.09 4.70 -2.44
C ASP A 80 -9.13 5.10 -3.57
N PHE A 81 -7.94 4.47 -3.62
CA PHE A 81 -6.89 4.78 -4.57
C PHE A 81 -6.28 3.53 -5.20
N LEU A 82 -5.94 3.62 -6.49
CA LEU A 82 -5.19 2.61 -7.23
C LEU A 82 -3.93 3.27 -7.82
N GLY A 83 -2.76 2.75 -7.47
CA GLY A 83 -1.47 3.12 -8.05
C GLY A 83 -0.92 2.00 -8.93
N LEU A 84 -0.43 2.38 -10.11
CA LEU A 84 0.20 1.45 -11.06
C LEU A 84 1.62 1.92 -11.34
N SER A 85 2.57 0.98 -11.28
CA SER A 85 3.97 1.15 -11.67
C SER A 85 4.22 0.45 -13.00
N ALA A 86 5.03 1.06 -13.88
CA ALA A 86 5.42 0.58 -15.19
C ALA A 86 6.85 1.06 -15.54
#